data_AF-X0VG40-F1
#
_entry.id   AF-X0VG40-F1
#
_cell.length_a   1.000
_cell.length_b   1.000
_cell.length_c   1.000
_cell.angle_alpha   90.00
_cell.angle_beta   90.00
_cell.angle_gamma   90.00
#
_symmetry.space_group_name_H-M   'P 1'
#
loop_
_entity.id
_entity.type
_entity.pdbx_description
1 polymer ?
#
loop_
_entity_poly.entity_id
_entity_poly.type
_entity_poly.pdbx_seq_one_letter_code
_entity_poly.pdbx_strand_id
1 'polypeptide(L)' 'MQEYEDLKVLITEIEADISKAEGGNKAAGTRVRKQMQKVKQAAQVVRNRVLEIRSAQ' A
#
# COMPACT_ATOMS: atom_id res chain seq x y z
N MET A 1 -10.05 10.83 -5.70
CA MET A 1 -10.28 9.97 -4.52
C MET A 1 -9.05 10.07 -3.66
N GLN A 2 -9.17 10.69 -2.48
CA GLN A 2 -8.03 10.88 -1.57
C GLN A 2 -7.39 9.54 -1.19
N GLU A 3 -8.22 8.50 -1.03
CA GLU A 3 -7.82 7.15 -0.65
C GLU A 3 -6.88 6.52 -1.68
N TYR A 4 -7.00 6.89 -2.96
CA TYR A 4 -6.10 6.46 -4.02
C TYR A 4 -4.75 7.18 -3.95
N GLU A 5 -4.75 8.47 -3.62
CA GLU A 5 -3.52 9.23 -3.40
C GLU A 5 -2.74 8.69 -2.20
N ASP A 6 -3.43 8.40 -1.10
CA ASP A 6 -2.85 7.80 0.10
C ASP A 6 -2.22 6.42 -0.20
N LEU A 7 -2.90 5.60 -1.01
CA LEU A 7 -2.36 4.31 -1.45
C LEU A 7 -1.04 4.48 -2.23
N LYS A 8 -0.95 5.45 -3.14
CA LYS A 8 0.29 5.71 -3.89
C LYS A 8 1.43 6.12 -2.96
N VAL A 9 1.17 7.01 -2.01
CA VAL A 9 2.19 7.45 -1.03
C VAL A 9 2.76 6.24 -0.27
N LEU A 10 1.89 5.35 0.22
CA LEU A 10 2.32 4.14 0.95
C LEU A 10 3.22 3.21 0.10
N ILE A 11 3.00 3.17 -1.22
CA ILE A 11 3.83 2.41 -2.16
C ILE A 11 5.19 3.10 -2.34
N THR A 12 5.22 4.41 -2.57
CA THR A 12 6.49 5.13 -2.75
C THR A 12 7.38 5.07 -1.51
N GLU A 13 6.81 5.13 -0.30
CA GLU A 13 7.55 5.09 0.96
C GLU A 13 8.33 3.77 1.18
N ILE A 14 7.97 2.69 0.51
CA ILE A 14 8.54 1.36 0.76
C ILE A 14 9.67 0.98 -0.20
N GLU A 15 9.87 1.74 -1.29
CA GLU A 15 10.79 1.41 -2.38
C GLU A 15 12.22 1.15 -1.88
N ALA A 16 12.72 2.02 -1.01
CA ALA A 16 14.07 1.89 -0.44
C ALA A 16 14.23 0.63 0.43
N ASP A 17 13.16 0.21 1.12
CA ASP A 17 13.18 -1.00 1.95
C ASP A 17 13.02 -2.27 1.12
N ILE A 18 12.32 -2.23 -0.03
CA ILE A 18 12.28 -3.33 -0.99
C ILE A 18 13.69 -3.62 -1.51
N SER A 19 14.41 -2.62 -2.02
CA SER A 19 15.77 -2.81 -2.54
C SER A 19 16.72 -3.40 -1.49
N LYS A 20 16.64 -2.91 -0.24
CA LYS A 20 17.41 -3.47 0.88
C LYS A 20 17.01 -4.92 1.20
N ALA A 21 15.72 -5.24 1.15
CA ALA A 21 15.22 -6.59 1.42
C ALA A 21 15.68 -7.60 0.36
N GLU A 22 15.66 -7.21 -0.93
CA GLU A 22 16.19 -8.01 -2.04
C GLU A 22 17.70 -8.26 -1.88
N GLY A 23 18.43 -7.27 -1.36
CA GLY A 23 19.83 -7.41 -0.96
C GLY A 23 20.08 -8.27 0.30
N GLY A 24 19.06 -8.95 0.83
CA GLY A 24 19.19 -9.87 1.98
C GLY A 24 19.03 -9.23 3.35
N ASN A 25 18.67 -7.94 3.44
CA ASN A 25 18.45 -7.29 4.74
C ASN A 25 17.14 -7.75 5.40
N LYS A 26 17.26 -8.61 6.42
CA LYS A 26 16.11 -9.19 7.15
C LYS A 26 15.23 -8.16 7.86
N ALA A 27 15.81 -7.08 8.39
CA ALA A 27 15.05 -6.03 9.06
C ALA A 27 14.23 -5.20 8.05
N ALA A 28 14.80 -4.91 6.88
CA ALA A 28 14.08 -4.29 5.78
C ALA A 28 12.93 -5.19 5.32
N GLY A 29 13.16 -6.49 5.11
CA GLY A 29 12.10 -7.45 4.76
C GLY A 29 10.95 -7.47 5.78
N THR A 30 11.27 -7.37 7.08
CA THR A 30 10.24 -7.26 8.13
C THR A 30 9.41 -5.98 8.01
N ARG A 31 10.05 -4.84 7.73
CA ARG A 31 9.35 -3.56 7.49
C ARG A 31 8.51 -3.64 6.23
N VAL A 32 9.05 -4.18 5.14
CA VAL A 32 8.32 -4.36 3.87
C VAL A 32 7.03 -5.14 4.10
N ARG A 33 7.13 -6.31 4.75
CA ARG A 33 5.97 -7.16 5.03
C ARG A 33 4.90 -6.41 5.85
N LYS A 34 5.30 -5.68 6.90
CA LYS A 34 4.37 -4.91 7.74
C LYS A 34 3.68 -3.79 6.95
N GLN A 35 4.44 -3.04 6.16
CA GLN A 35 3.90 -1.93 5.38
C GLN A 35 3.02 -2.43 4.23
N MET A 36 3.34 -3.58 3.62
CA MET A 36 2.47 -4.23 2.63
C MET A 36 1.10 -4.65 3.19
N GLN A 37 0.99 -4.97 4.48
CA GLN A 37 -0.33 -5.17 5.10
C GLN A 37 -1.16 -3.89 5.11
N LYS A 38 -0.54 -2.73 5.32
CA LYS A 38 -1.23 -1.43 5.24
C LYS A 38 -1.65 -1.11 3.81
N VAL A 39 -0.77 -1.38 2.83
CA VAL A 39 -1.09 -1.22 1.40
C VAL A 39 -2.31 -2.07 1.01
N LYS A 40 -2.36 -3.34 1.45
CA LYS A 40 -3.53 -4.21 1.23
C LYS A 40 -4.82 -3.59 1.80
N GLN A 41 -4.77 -3.03 3.01
CA GLN A 41 -5.92 -2.38 3.63
C GLN A 41 -6.33 -1.12 2.86
N ALA A 42 -5.39 -0.24 2.50
CA ALA A 42 -5.66 0.97 1.74
C ALA A 42 -6.26 0.65 0.36
N ALA A 43 -5.75 -0.37 -0.34
CA ALA A 43 -6.32 -0.84 -1.60
C ALA A 43 -7.78 -1.33 -1.46
N GLN A 44 -8.11 -1.99 -0.35
CA GLN A 44 -9.49 -2.39 -0.07
C GLN A 44 -10.41 -1.18 0.14
N VAL A 45 -9.92 -0.13 0.80
CA VAL A 45 -10.67 1.13 0.97
C VAL A 45 -10.94 1.78 -0.38
N VAL A 46 -9.93 1.90 -1.25
CA VAL A 46 -10.10 2.42 -2.62
C VAL A 46 -11.16 1.63 -3.38
N ARG A 47 -11.10 0.29 -3.34
CA ARG A 47 -12.09 -0.57 -4.00
C ARG A 47 -13.50 -0.31 -3.48
N ASN A 48 -13.68 -0.20 -2.17
CA ASN A 48 -14.98 0.07 -1.56
C ASN A 48 -15.51 1.43 -2.01
N ARG A 49 -14.66 2.46 -2.03
CA ARG A 49 -15.04 3.80 -2.50
C ARG A 49 -15.51 3.80 -3.96
N VAL A 50 -14.84 3.05 -4.83
CA VAL A 50 -15.27 2.88 -6.24
C VAL A 50 -16.64 2.17 -6.33
N LEU A 51 -16.88 1.17 -5.49
CA LEU A 51 -18.18 0.49 -5.44
C LEU A 51 -19.30 1.41 -4.94
N GLU A 52 -19.03 2.26 -3.94
CA GLU A 52 -19.99 3.27 -3.48
C GLU A 52 -20.33 4.26 -4.59
N ILE A 53 -19.34 4.73 -5.34
CA ILE A 53 -19.55 5.63 -6.49
C ILE A 53 -20.45 4.95 -7.54
N ARG A 54 -20.21 3.66 -7.85
CA ARG A 54 -21.05 2.89 -8.77
C ARG A 54 -22.48 2.75 -8.27
N SER A 55 -22.68 2.47 -6.99
CA SER A 55 -24.02 2.25 -6.40
C SER A 55 -24.81 3.53 -6.20
N ALA A 56 -24.14 4.69 -6.20
CA ALA A 56 -24.77 6.01 -6.12
C ALA A 56 -25.19 6.58 -7.49
N GLN A 57 -24.91 5.85 -8.59
CA GLN A 57 -25.34 6.17 -9.96
C GLN A 57 -26.58 5.38 -10.38
#